data_AF-A0A137QPV2-F1
#
_entry.id   AF-A0A137QPV2-F1
#
_cell.length_a   1.000
_cell.length_b   1.000
_cell.length_c   1.000
_cell.angle_alpha   90.00
_cell.angle_beta   90.00
_cell.angle_gamma   90.00
#
_symmetry.space_group_name_H-M   'P 1'
#
loop_
_entity.id
_entity.type
_entity.pdbx_description
1 polymer ?
#
loop_
_entity_poly.entity_id
_entity_poly.type
_entity_poly.pdbx_seq_one_letter_code
_entity_poly.pdbx_strand_id
1 'polypeptide(L)'
;MSAIEQPTTPRKRVPLSSILDPSNTQQGLPTPFTTPRRRKQPPQLPSITPPEEPWPRLGAKIPLETLKQVTRELFGYEPRQWQLDVFTKIAEGYDAIAIAGTGYGKSLVFALLAIAAVLARKGGMVLVISPLKALEKDQVRRFRMTRSIRIDGVVREIRVAAVAR
;
A
#
# COMPACT_ATOMS: atom_id res chain seq x y z
N MET A 1 -15.24 -27.32 10.99
CA MET A 1 -14.94 -26.06 11.69
C MET A 1 -14.59 -26.41 13.14
N SER A 2 -13.33 -26.29 13.54
CA SER A 2 -12.95 -26.41 14.95
C SER A 2 -11.85 -25.39 15.24
N ALA A 3 -12.19 -24.42 16.08
CA ALA A 3 -11.26 -23.40 16.55
C ALA A 3 -10.46 -23.99 17.72
N ILE A 4 -9.14 -23.99 17.60
CA ILE A 4 -8.24 -24.37 18.69
C ILE A 4 -8.17 -23.18 19.65
N GLU A 5 -8.95 -23.22 20.73
CA GLU A 5 -8.78 -22.32 21.87
C GLU A 5 -7.42 -22.59 22.53
N GLN A 6 -6.58 -21.56 22.60
CA GLN A 6 -5.33 -21.60 23.38
C GLN A 6 -5.64 -21.10 24.80
N PRO A 7 -5.20 -21.78 25.87
CA PRO A 7 -5.49 -21.35 27.23
C PRO A 7 -4.73 -20.05 27.55
N THR A 8 -5.47 -19.00 27.91
CA THR A 8 -4.89 -17.75 28.41
C THR A 8 -4.51 -17.91 29.88
N THR A 9 -3.21 -18.04 30.18
CA THR A 9 -2.74 -18.00 31.57
C THR A 9 -2.94 -16.59 32.14
N PRO A 10 -3.63 -16.41 33.28
CA PRO A 10 -3.84 -15.09 33.85
C PRO A 10 -2.50 -14.47 34.29
N ARG A 11 -2.24 -13.23 33.86
CA ARG A 11 -1.08 -12.44 34.32
C ARG A 11 -1.22 -12.19 35.82
N LYS A 12 -0.35 -12.80 36.61
CA LYS A 12 -0.24 -12.55 38.05
C LYS A 12 0.18 -11.08 38.26
N ARG A 13 -0.72 -10.25 38.79
CA ARG A 13 -0.38 -8.86 39.18
C ARG A 13 0.51 -8.93 40.41
N VAL A 14 1.73 -8.40 40.31
CA VAL A 14 2.62 -8.21 41.45
C VAL A 14 2.25 -6.87 42.11
N PRO A 15 1.99 -6.81 43.42
CA PRO A 15 1.63 -5.58 44.11
C PRO A 15 2.79 -4.57 44.11
N LEU A 16 2.48 -3.29 43.94
CA LEU A 16 3.49 -2.23 43.80
C LEU A 16 4.40 -2.12 45.04
N SER A 17 3.87 -2.45 46.22
CA SER A 17 4.59 -2.46 47.49
C SER A 17 5.77 -3.42 47.50
N SER A 18 5.67 -4.58 46.84
CA SER A 18 6.75 -5.57 46.81
C SER A 18 7.89 -5.22 45.84
N ILE A 19 7.64 -4.25 44.94
CA ILE A 19 8.63 -3.73 43.99
C ILE A 19 9.44 -2.59 44.63
N LEU A 20 8.83 -1.84 45.54
CA LEU A 20 9.42 -0.66 46.19
C LEU A 20 10.12 -0.99 47.52
N ASP A 21 10.10 -2.26 47.94
CA ASP A 21 10.70 -2.71 49.20
C ASP A 21 12.23 -2.82 49.05
N PRO A 22 13.02 -1.96 49.72
CA PRO A 22 14.48 -1.93 49.57
C PRO A 22 15.16 -3.23 50.04
N SER A 23 14.47 -4.01 50.87
CA SER A 23 14.85 -5.36 51.31
C SER A 23 14.95 -6.36 50.14
N ASN A 24 14.20 -6.13 49.06
CA ASN A 24 14.09 -7.02 47.91
C ASN A 24 15.20 -6.79 46.87
N THR A 25 16.03 -5.76 47.08
CA THR A 25 17.13 -5.35 46.17
C THR A 25 18.25 -6.39 46.08
N GLN A 26 18.35 -7.33 47.02
CA GLN A 26 19.37 -8.40 47.00
C GLN A 26 18.96 -9.65 46.21
N GLN A 27 17.69 -9.78 45.82
CA GLN A 27 17.30 -10.78 44.82
C GLN A 27 17.61 -10.15 43.46
N GLY A 28 18.70 -10.61 42.82
CA GLY A 28 19.25 -10.05 41.59
C GLY A 28 18.18 -9.70 40.55
N LEU A 29 18.47 -8.70 39.71
CA LEU A 29 17.53 -8.11 38.75
C LEU A 29 16.56 -9.17 38.23
N PRO A 30 15.23 -9.00 38.38
CA PRO A 30 14.28 -9.93 37.80
C PRO A 30 14.64 -10.06 36.32
N THR A 31 14.83 -11.30 35.86
CA THR A 31 15.17 -11.61 34.46
C THR A 31 14.38 -10.67 33.56
N PRO A 32 15.02 -9.98 32.60
CA PRO A 32 14.40 -8.92 31.84
C PRO A 32 13.05 -9.43 31.37
N PHE A 33 11.99 -8.63 31.56
CA PHE A 33 10.63 -8.95 31.12
C PHE A 33 10.66 -9.32 29.64
N THR A 34 10.90 -10.60 29.37
CA THR A 34 10.94 -11.11 28.02
C THR A 34 9.50 -11.23 27.63
N THR A 35 9.09 -10.41 26.67
CA THR A 35 7.81 -10.66 26.01
C THR A 35 7.96 -12.04 25.38
N PRO A 36 7.12 -13.05 25.71
CA PRO A 36 7.17 -14.34 25.05
C PRO A 36 6.82 -14.12 23.57
N ARG A 37 7.84 -13.76 22.79
CA ARG A 37 7.73 -13.53 21.36
C ARG A 37 7.80 -14.91 20.74
N ARG A 38 6.67 -15.64 20.78
CA ARG A 38 6.50 -16.80 19.93
C ARG A 38 6.62 -16.29 18.49
N ARG A 39 7.80 -16.47 17.89
CA ARG A 39 8.03 -16.17 16.49
C ARG A 39 7.07 -17.05 15.70
N LYS A 40 5.96 -16.49 15.25
CA LYS A 40 5.09 -17.17 14.29
C LYS A 40 5.98 -17.44 13.08
N GLN A 41 6.21 -18.71 12.76
CA GLN A 41 6.82 -19.05 11.49
C GLN A 41 5.88 -18.56 10.40
N PRO A 42 6.40 -17.91 9.34
CA PRO A 42 5.58 -17.61 8.18
C PRO A 42 4.97 -18.94 7.69
N PRO A 43 3.71 -18.93 7.22
CA PRO A 43 3.14 -20.10 6.57
C PRO A 43 4.10 -20.55 5.46
N GLN A 44 4.37 -21.85 5.36
CA GLN A 44 5.09 -22.37 4.20
C GLN A 44 4.17 -22.25 3.00
N LEU A 45 4.40 -21.21 2.20
CA LEU A 45 3.73 -21.02 0.92
C LEU A 45 4.50 -21.82 -0.14
N PRO A 46 3.82 -22.43 -1.12
CA PRO A 46 4.50 -22.97 -2.28
C PRO A 46 5.32 -21.84 -2.93
N SER A 47 6.54 -22.16 -3.38
CA SER A 47 7.35 -21.22 -4.14
C SER A 47 6.62 -20.87 -5.43
N ILE A 48 6.05 -19.67 -5.49
CA ILE A 48 5.46 -19.15 -6.72
C ILE A 48 6.63 -18.71 -7.58
N THR A 49 6.92 -19.47 -8.63
CA THR A 49 7.83 -19.03 -9.68
C THR A 49 7.15 -17.87 -10.41
N PRO A 50 7.80 -16.71 -10.58
CA PRO A 50 7.26 -15.66 -11.43
C PRO A 50 6.92 -16.23 -12.80
N PRO A 51 5.82 -15.79 -13.44
CA PRO A 51 5.51 -16.25 -14.79
C PRO A 51 6.67 -15.92 -15.74
N GLU A 52 7.01 -16.85 -16.64
CA GLU A 52 8.07 -16.64 -17.65
C GLU A 52 7.76 -15.42 -18.53
N GLU A 53 6.47 -15.19 -18.79
CA GLU A 53 5.99 -13.98 -19.42
C GLU A 53 5.55 -12.95 -18.37
N PRO A 54 5.96 -11.68 -18.49
CA PRO A 54 5.52 -10.63 -17.60
C PRO A 54 3.99 -10.47 -17.67
N TRP A 55 3.40 -9.98 -16.57
CA TRP A 55 1.95 -9.74 -16.49
C TRP A 55 1.44 -8.97 -17.71
N PRO A 56 0.21 -9.26 -18.19
CA PRO A 56 -0.33 -8.63 -19.39
C PRO A 56 -0.17 -7.11 -19.30
N ARG A 57 0.70 -6.59 -20.16
CA ARG A 57 1.08 -5.18 -20.17
C ARG A 57 -0.16 -4.34 -20.47
N LEU A 58 -0.09 -3.07 -20.10
CA LEU A 58 -1.05 -2.05 -20.56
C LEU A 58 -1.25 -2.14 -22.09
N GLY A 59 -0.22 -2.62 -22.81
CA GLY A 59 -0.27 -2.95 -24.24
C GLY A 59 -0.24 -1.72 -25.14
N ALA A 60 -0.05 -0.55 -24.55
CA ALA A 60 0.19 0.71 -25.21
C ALA A 60 1.37 1.39 -24.52
N LYS A 61 2.32 1.92 -25.31
CA LYS A 61 3.34 2.82 -24.80
C LYS A 61 2.69 4.18 -24.57
N ILE A 62 2.69 4.64 -23.32
CA ILE A 62 2.15 5.95 -22.96
C ILE A 62 3.33 6.91 -22.80
N PRO A 63 3.37 8.01 -23.57
CA PRO A 63 4.42 9.01 -23.41
C PRO A 63 4.39 9.60 -22.00
N LEU A 64 5.55 9.71 -21.35
CA LEU A 64 5.65 10.27 -20.00
C LEU A 64 5.20 11.74 -19.95
N GLU A 65 5.42 12.49 -21.04
CA GLU A 65 4.97 13.88 -21.15
C GLU A 65 3.45 13.99 -21.13
N THR A 66 2.75 13.07 -21.80
CA THR A 66 1.28 12.98 -21.73
C THR A 66 0.82 12.71 -20.29
N LEU A 67 1.50 11.80 -19.57
CA LEU A 67 1.19 11.54 -18.16
C LEU A 67 1.43 12.78 -17.28
N LYS A 68 2.53 13.49 -17.46
CA LYS A 68 2.82 14.73 -16.72
C LYS A 68 1.75 15.79 -16.99
N GLN A 69 1.38 16.00 -18.26
CA GLN A 69 0.32 16.94 -18.65
C GLN A 69 -1.01 16.58 -17.99
N VAL A 70 -1.47 15.34 -18.15
CA VAL A 70 -2.75 14.88 -17.60
C VAL A 70 -2.75 14.96 -16.08
N THR A 71 -1.65 14.60 -15.43
CA THR A 71 -1.52 14.69 -13.96
C THR A 71 -1.62 16.15 -13.50
N ARG A 72 -0.96 17.07 -14.21
CA ARG A 72 -1.05 18.50 -13.93
C ARG A 72 -2.46 19.04 -14.12
N GLU A 73 -3.16 18.65 -15.19
CA GLU A 73 -4.57 19.05 -15.41
C GLU A 73 -5.53 18.48 -14.34
N LEU A 74 -5.30 17.25 -13.88
CA LEU A 74 -6.16 16.59 -12.90
C LEU A 74 -5.88 17.02 -11.46
N PHE A 75 -4.61 17.18 -11.09
CA PHE A 75 -4.21 17.34 -9.69
C PHE A 75 -3.51 18.67 -9.39
N GLY A 76 -3.14 19.45 -10.42
CA GLY A 76 -2.44 20.72 -10.28
C GLY A 76 -0.92 20.61 -10.07
N TYR A 77 -0.36 19.39 -10.15
CA TYR A 77 1.07 19.14 -10.00
C TYR A 77 1.54 17.99 -10.89
N GLU A 78 2.85 17.94 -11.15
CA GLU A 78 3.47 16.87 -11.92
C GLU A 78 3.96 15.71 -11.03
N PRO A 79 4.05 14.49 -11.57
CA PRO A 79 4.72 13.38 -10.90
C PRO A 79 6.21 13.64 -10.71
N ARG A 80 6.75 13.19 -9.58
CA ARG A 80 8.19 13.13 -9.34
C ARG A 80 8.82 11.99 -10.13
N GLN A 81 10.11 12.11 -10.46
CA GLN A 81 10.83 11.12 -11.26
C GLN A 81 10.67 9.69 -10.74
N TRP A 82 10.88 9.45 -9.45
CA TRP A 82 10.75 8.11 -8.85
C TRP A 82 9.35 7.49 -9.02
N GLN A 83 8.29 8.32 -9.10
CA GLN A 83 6.93 7.84 -9.33
C GLN A 83 6.76 7.38 -10.78
N LEU A 84 7.38 8.08 -11.73
CA LEU A 84 7.43 7.71 -13.15
C LEU A 84 8.27 6.44 -13.36
N ASP A 85 9.37 6.28 -12.64
CA ASP A 85 10.23 5.11 -12.73
C ASP A 85 9.48 3.85 -12.26
N VAL A 86 8.80 3.94 -11.11
CA VAL A 86 7.95 2.86 -10.59
C VAL A 86 6.80 2.56 -11.55
N PHE A 87 6.11 3.59 -12.04
CA PHE A 87 5.04 3.44 -13.02
C PHE A 87 5.54 2.72 -14.28
N THR A 88 6.69 3.11 -14.83
CA THR A 88 7.26 2.54 -16.05
C THR A 88 7.49 1.05 -15.89
N LYS A 89 8.07 0.62 -14.77
CA LYS A 89 8.29 -0.80 -14.50
C LYS A 89 7.00 -1.60 -14.39
N ILE A 90 5.99 -1.05 -13.72
CA ILE A 90 4.68 -1.70 -13.62
C ILE A 90 3.99 -1.76 -15.01
N ALA A 91 4.08 -0.70 -15.80
CA ALA A 91 3.51 -0.65 -17.15
C ALA A 91 4.19 -1.63 -18.13
N GLU A 92 5.48 -1.92 -17.91
CA GLU A 92 6.26 -2.96 -18.60
C GLU A 92 5.89 -4.39 -18.15
N GLY A 93 5.04 -4.55 -17.13
CA GLY A 93 4.58 -5.83 -16.61
C GLY A 93 5.46 -6.42 -15.50
N TYR A 94 6.37 -5.62 -14.92
CA TYR A 94 7.20 -6.04 -13.79
C TYR A 94 6.55 -5.72 -12.45
N ASP A 95 6.79 -6.59 -11.48
CA ASP A 95 6.50 -6.29 -10.08
C ASP A 95 7.50 -5.25 -9.54
N ALA A 96 7.01 -4.32 -8.71
CA ALA A 96 7.84 -3.24 -8.17
C ALA A 96 7.61 -3.07 -6.66
N ILE A 97 8.72 -2.92 -5.92
CA ILE A 97 8.71 -2.50 -4.51
C ILE A 97 9.24 -1.07 -4.45
N ALA A 98 8.37 -0.13 -4.08
CA ALA A 98 8.72 1.27 -3.92
C ALA A 98 8.80 1.64 -2.44
N ILE A 99 9.97 2.11 -1.99
CA ILE A 99 10.19 2.58 -0.63
C ILE A 99 10.18 4.11 -0.64
N ALA A 100 9.20 4.70 0.05
CA ALA A 100 9.13 6.15 0.22
C ALA A 100 8.53 6.52 1.59
N GLY A 101 8.91 7.67 2.14
CA GLY A 101 8.40 8.18 3.41
C GLY A 101 6.91 8.55 3.38
N THR A 102 6.29 8.74 4.54
CA THR A 102 4.94 9.32 4.64
C THR A 102 4.91 10.72 4.02
N GLY A 103 3.82 11.09 3.35
CA GLY A 103 3.71 12.39 2.67
C GLY A 103 4.45 12.52 1.33
N TYR A 104 5.29 11.55 0.93
CA TYR A 104 6.03 11.61 -0.34
C TYR A 104 5.16 11.44 -1.59
N GLY A 105 3.86 11.15 -1.45
CA GLY A 105 2.94 11.04 -2.57
C GLY A 105 2.87 9.65 -3.22
N LYS A 106 3.13 8.57 -2.48
CA LYS A 106 3.03 7.17 -2.97
C LYS A 106 1.72 6.86 -3.70
N SER A 107 0.61 7.42 -3.24
CA SER A 107 -0.70 7.21 -3.86
C SER A 107 -0.80 7.71 -5.29
N LEU A 108 0.05 8.65 -5.73
CA LEU A 108 0.04 9.15 -7.11
C LEU A 108 0.39 8.05 -8.10
N VAL A 109 1.24 7.09 -7.72
CA VAL A 109 1.61 5.94 -8.58
C VAL A 109 0.36 5.15 -8.98
N PHE A 110 -0.59 4.95 -8.07
CA PHE A 110 -1.86 4.28 -8.39
C PHE A 110 -2.72 5.11 -9.36
N ALA A 111 -2.73 6.43 -9.20
CA ALA A 111 -3.41 7.33 -10.12
C ALA A 111 -2.79 7.31 -11.52
N LEU A 112 -1.46 7.28 -11.63
CA LEU A 112 -0.76 7.14 -12.90
C LEU A 112 -1.17 5.87 -13.63
N LEU A 113 -1.27 4.74 -12.93
CA LEU A 113 -1.75 3.47 -13.49
C LEU A 113 -3.21 3.58 -14.00
N ALA A 114 -4.08 4.26 -13.24
CA ALA A 114 -5.47 4.46 -13.64
C ALA A 114 -5.59 5.36 -14.88
N ILE A 115 -4.89 6.49 -14.90
CA ILE A 115 -4.82 7.39 -16.07
C ILE A 115 -4.30 6.64 -17.29
N ALA A 116 -3.23 5.88 -17.09
CA ALA A 116 -2.62 5.08 -18.13
C ALA A 116 -3.62 4.08 -18.74
N ALA A 117 -4.36 3.34 -17.91
CA ALA A 117 -5.37 2.39 -18.40
C ALA A 117 -6.47 3.07 -19.24
N VAL A 118 -6.89 4.28 -18.86
CA VAL A 118 -7.87 5.07 -19.64
C VAL A 118 -7.27 5.52 -20.98
N LEU A 119 -6.03 6.00 -20.97
CA LEU A 119 -5.32 6.42 -22.19
C LEU A 119 -5.16 5.28 -23.19
N ALA A 120 -4.90 4.06 -22.70
CA ALA A 120 -4.74 2.85 -23.51
C ALA A 120 -6.04 2.32 -24.14
N ARG A 121 -7.19 2.96 -23.91
CA ARG A 121 -8.53 2.61 -24.46
C ARG A 121 -9.03 1.19 -24.17
N LYS A 122 -8.42 0.47 -23.22
CA LYS A 122 -8.86 -0.88 -22.84
C LYS A 122 -9.94 -0.87 -21.76
N GLY A 123 -10.17 0.28 -21.12
CA GLY A 123 -10.73 0.29 -19.77
C GLY A 123 -9.75 -0.39 -18.80
N GLY A 124 -9.91 -0.16 -17.50
CA GLY A 124 -9.05 -0.81 -16.52
C GLY A 124 -9.40 -0.45 -15.09
N MET A 125 -9.00 -1.32 -14.18
CA MET A 125 -9.21 -1.17 -12.75
C MET A 125 -7.88 -1.27 -12.03
N VAL A 126 -7.62 -0.34 -11.11
CA VAL A 126 -6.50 -0.40 -10.18
C VAL A 126 -7.04 -0.82 -8.82
N LEU A 127 -6.65 -2.01 -8.35
CA LEU A 127 -7.02 -2.51 -7.03
C LEU A 127 -5.93 -2.12 -6.02
N VAL A 128 -6.30 -1.30 -5.03
CA VAL A 128 -5.42 -0.91 -3.93
C VAL A 128 -5.86 -1.62 -2.67
N ILE A 129 -4.97 -2.41 -2.07
CA ILE A 129 -5.22 -3.12 -0.82
C ILE A 129 -4.47 -2.39 0.30
N SER A 130 -5.19 -1.94 1.32
CA SER A 130 -4.62 -1.23 2.47
C SER A 130 -5.03 -1.91 3.78
N PRO A 131 -4.16 -1.98 4.79
CA PRO A 131 -4.54 -2.53 6.10
C PRO A 131 -5.43 -1.58 6.93
N LEU A 132 -5.51 -0.29 6.57
CA LEU A 132 -6.18 0.74 7.38
C LEU A 132 -7.46 1.26 6.70
N LYS A 133 -8.63 0.84 7.22
CA LYS A 133 -9.95 1.28 6.72
C LYS A 133 -10.15 2.80 6.71
N ALA A 134 -9.62 3.52 7.71
CA ALA A 134 -9.70 4.98 7.75
C ALA A 134 -8.91 5.62 6.59
N LEU A 135 -7.75 5.07 6.25
CA LEU A 135 -6.92 5.53 5.15
C LEU A 135 -7.58 5.26 3.80
N GLU A 136 -8.28 4.14 3.65
CA GLU A 136 -9.04 3.83 2.43
C GLU A 136 -10.14 4.86 2.18
N LYS A 137 -10.92 5.23 3.21
CA LYS A 137 -11.97 6.25 3.08
C LYS A 137 -11.43 7.62 2.64
N ASP A 138 -10.28 8.01 3.18
CA ASP A 138 -9.63 9.27 2.81
C ASP A 138 -9.05 9.23 1.40
N GLN A 139 -8.52 8.09 0.96
CA GLN A 139 -8.08 7.90 -0.42
C GLN A 139 -9.27 7.91 -1.39
N VAL A 140 -10.38 7.25 -1.05
CA VAL A 140 -11.60 7.24 -1.88
C VAL A 140 -12.13 8.65 -2.10
N ARG A 141 -12.16 9.49 -1.06
CA ARG A 141 -12.59 10.89 -1.19
C ARG A 141 -11.72 11.69 -2.16
N ARG A 142 -10.41 11.42 -2.19
CA ARG A 142 -9.47 12.10 -3.09
C ARG A 142 -9.51 11.59 -4.52
N PHE A 143 -9.86 10.31 -4.71
CA PHE A 143 -9.87 9.67 -6.03
C PHE A 143 -11.24 9.57 -6.69
N ARG A 144 -12.35 9.78 -5.95
CA ARG A 144 -13.68 9.96 -6.55
C ARG A 144 -13.73 11.28 -7.30
N MET A 145 -13.35 11.23 -8.57
CA MET A 145 -13.42 12.37 -9.46
C MET A 145 -13.91 11.94 -10.84
N THR A 146 -14.78 12.77 -11.39
CA THR A 146 -15.13 12.77 -12.81
C THR A 146 -14.59 14.08 -13.36
N ARG A 147 -13.67 14.00 -14.32
CA ARG A 147 -13.10 15.18 -14.97
C ARG A 147 -12.93 14.96 -16.45
N SER A 148 -13.28 15.97 -17.23
CA SER A 148 -12.93 16.06 -18.63
C SER A 148 -11.53 16.66 -18.76
N ILE A 149 -10.64 15.97 -19.46
CA ILE A 149 -9.27 16.41 -19.74
C ILE A 149 -9.02 16.47 -21.24
N ARG A 150 -8.10 17.31 -21.69
CA ARG A 150 -7.71 17.36 -23.10
C ARG A 150 -6.45 16.53 -23.31
N ILE A 151 -6.55 15.53 -24.17
CA ILE A 151 -5.40 14.69 -24.58
C ILE A 151 -5.31 14.77 -26.09
N ASP A 152 -4.16 15.24 -26.60
CA ASP A 152 -3.90 15.37 -28.04
C ASP A 152 -5.01 16.17 -28.78
N GLY A 153 -5.52 17.22 -28.15
CA GLY A 153 -6.61 18.06 -28.69
C GLY A 153 -8.02 17.46 -28.54
N VAL A 154 -8.15 16.21 -28.10
CA VAL A 154 -9.44 15.54 -27.88
C VAL A 154 -9.83 15.65 -26.40
N VAL A 155 -11.03 16.16 -26.13
CA VAL A 155 -11.60 16.14 -24.77
C VAL A 155 -12.04 14.72 -24.44
N ARG A 156 -11.54 14.16 -23.34
CA ARG A 156 -11.92 12.85 -22.82
C ARG A 156 -12.42 12.98 -21.40
N GLU A 157 -13.53 12.30 -21.10
CA GLU A 157 -14.02 12.16 -19.73
C GLU A 157 -13.26 11.02 -19.05
N ILE A 158 -12.56 11.33 -17.96
CA ILE A 158 -12.00 10.33 -17.05
C ILE A 158 -12.93 10.23 -15.84
N ARG A 159 -13.44 9.01 -15.63
CA ARG A 159 -14.15 8.63 -14.40
C ARG A 159 -13.24 7.72 -13.59
N VAL A 160 -12.89 8.18 -12.39
CA VAL A 160 -12.20 7.35 -11.40
C VAL A 160 -13.20 7.02 -10.30
N ALA A 161 -13.59 5.74 -10.25
CA ALA A 161 -14.39 5.21 -9.15
C ALA A 161 -13.45 4.60 -8.12
N ALA A 162 -13.51 5.10 -6.89
CA ALA A 162 -12.84 4.51 -5.75
C ALA A 162 -13.89 4.00 -4.75
N VAL A 163 -13.68 2.79 -4.23
CA VAL A 163 -14.57 2.10 -3.29
C VAL A 163 -13.74 1.58 -2.13
N ALA A 164 -14.20 1.84 -0.90
CA ALA A 164 -13.62 1.30 0.33
C ALA A 164 -14.69 0.46 1.05
N ARG A 165 -14.27 -0.55 1.82
CA ARG A 165 -15.16 -1.42 2.63
C ARG A 165 -15.19 -1.02 4.10
#